data_AF-A0A0W8E186-F1
#
_entry.id   AF-A0A0W8E186-F1
#
_cell.length_a   1.000
_cell.length_b   1.000
_cell.length_c   1.000
_cell.angle_alpha   90.00
_cell.angle_beta   90.00
_cell.angle_gamma   90.00
#
_symmetry.space_group_name_H-M   'P 1'
#
loop_
_entity.id
_entity.type
_entity.pdbx_description
1 polymer ?
#
loop_
_entity_poly.entity_id
_entity_poly.type
_entity_poly.pdbx_seq_one_letter_code
_entity_poly.pdbx_strand_id
1 'polypeptide(L)'
;MLRDEKAKVIDVAFDFVFASHEGFSRAFSKQFGISPKKYSNDPPPIQLFTPYSTRGYHLTFAEGVKEMSQKVKTNTVFVQVIERPARKVILKRGINAADYFKYCEEVGCEVWGMLSSIKEAMYEPIGMWLPKSMINSGT
;
A
#
# COMPACT_ATOMS: atom_id res chain seq x y z
N MET A 1 12.12 10.27 -0.71
CA MET A 1 13.58 10.35 -0.52
C MET A 1 14.38 9.47 -1.48
N LEU A 2 14.74 8.19 -1.17
CA LEU A 2 15.66 7.43 -2.05
C LEU A 2 15.16 7.19 -3.48
N ARG A 3 13.85 6.94 -3.64
CA ARG A 3 13.19 6.70 -4.93
C ARG A 3 12.96 8.00 -5.72
N ASP A 4 12.48 9.04 -5.04
CA ASP A 4 11.87 10.20 -5.67
C ASP A 4 12.80 11.42 -5.76
N GLU A 5 13.73 11.58 -4.81
CA GLU A 5 14.53 12.81 -4.65
C GLU A 5 16.02 12.63 -4.99
N LYS A 6 16.45 11.43 -5.41
CA LYS A 6 17.88 11.08 -5.65
C LYS A 6 18.82 11.51 -4.52
N ALA A 7 18.31 11.51 -3.28
CA ALA A 7 19.07 11.91 -2.10
C ALA A 7 20.29 10.99 -1.88
N LYS A 8 21.37 11.53 -1.29
CA LYS A 8 22.51 10.68 -0.92
C LYS A 8 22.09 9.74 0.19
N VAL A 9 22.53 8.48 0.09
CA VAL A 9 22.19 7.43 1.06
C VAL A 9 22.62 7.83 2.48
N ILE A 10 23.74 8.55 2.63
CA ILE A 10 24.24 9.02 3.91
C ILE A 10 23.32 10.06 4.56
N ASP A 11 22.79 10.99 3.77
CA ASP A 11 21.87 12.03 4.26
C ASP A 11 20.58 11.36 4.75
N VAL A 12 20.01 10.47 3.93
CA VAL A 12 18.84 9.67 4.31
C VAL A 12 19.09 8.86 5.59
N ALA A 13 20.26 8.24 5.74
CA ALA A 13 20.56 7.47 6.95
C ALA A 13 20.46 8.34 8.21
N PHE A 14 21.02 9.55 8.18
CA PHE A 14 21.00 10.45 9.33
C PHE A 14 19.64 11.13 9.55
N ASP A 15 18.91 11.45 8.48
CA ASP A 15 17.53 11.98 8.57
C ASP A 15 16.58 10.99 9.28
N PHE A 16 16.81 9.69 9.08
CA PHE A 16 16.08 8.62 9.77
C PHE A 16 16.78 8.12 11.04
N VAL A 17 17.68 8.94 11.63
CA VAL A 17 18.27 8.75 12.96
C VAL A 17 19.10 7.46 13.10
N PHE A 18 19.67 6.95 12.00
CA PHE A 18 20.66 5.88 12.08
C PHE A 18 21.99 6.44 12.60
N ALA A 19 22.61 5.73 13.54
CA ALA A 19 23.92 6.09 14.08
C ALA A 19 25.05 6.02 13.03
N SER A 20 24.85 5.25 11.95
CA SER A 20 25.80 5.18 10.84
C SER A 20 25.14 4.80 9.51
N HIS A 21 25.76 5.22 8.41
CA HIS A 21 25.39 4.83 7.05
C HIS A 21 25.43 3.31 6.83
N GLU A 22 26.41 2.63 7.43
CA GLU A 22 26.54 1.17 7.34
C GLU A 22 25.38 0.47 8.06
N GLY A 23 24.99 0.96 9.25
CA GLY A 23 23.84 0.47 9.99
C GLY A 23 22.55 0.58 9.18
N PHE A 24 22.32 1.75 8.56
CA PHE A 24 21.20 1.95 7.64
C PHE A 24 21.25 0.96 6.47
N SER A 25 22.39 0.85 5.79
CA SER A 25 22.53 0.00 4.61
C SER A 25 22.28 -1.48 4.92
N ARG A 26 22.76 -1.98 6.07
CA ARG A 26 22.51 -3.34 6.54
C ARG A 26 21.03 -3.56 6.87
N ALA A 27 20.42 -2.64 7.61
CA ALA A 27 19.01 -2.75 7.98
C ALA A 27 18.09 -2.72 6.74
N PHE A 28 18.34 -1.78 5.83
CA PHE A 28 17.59 -1.64 4.57
C PHE A 28 17.72 -2.90 3.71
N SER A 29 18.95 -3.40 3.51
CA SER A 29 19.17 -4.60 2.70
C SER A 29 18.56 -5.85 3.33
N LYS A 30 18.57 -5.95 4.67
CA LYS A 30 17.91 -7.03 5.39
C LYS A 30 16.39 -7.00 5.20
N GLN A 31 15.79 -5.81 5.22
CA GLN A 31 14.35 -5.64 5.09
C GLN A 31 13.83 -5.83 3.66
N PHE A 32 14.55 -5.30 2.67
CA PHE A 32 14.06 -5.22 1.28
C PHE A 32 14.82 -6.13 0.30
N GLY A 33 15.86 -6.83 0.75
CA GLY A 33 16.66 -7.72 -0.09
C GLY A 33 17.54 -7.01 -1.13
N ILE A 34 17.62 -5.69 -1.09
CA ILE A 34 18.38 -4.86 -2.05
C ILE A 34 19.13 -3.74 -1.32
N SER A 35 20.28 -3.32 -1.84
CA SER A 35 21.02 -2.21 -1.22
C SER A 35 20.35 -0.86 -1.48
N PRO A 36 20.47 0.13 -0.57
CA PRO A 36 19.91 1.46 -0.78
C PRO A 36 20.40 2.13 -2.06
N LYS A 37 21.68 1.91 -2.43
CA LYS A 37 22.26 2.47 -3.64
C LYS A 37 21.66 1.85 -4.90
N LYS A 38 21.45 0.53 -4.91
CA LYS A 38 20.78 -0.15 -6.02
C LYS A 38 19.34 0.36 -6.15
N TYR A 39 18.60 0.41 -5.04
CA TYR A 39 17.23 0.94 -5.00
C TYR A 39 17.13 2.39 -5.51
N SER A 40 18.09 3.26 -5.17
CA SER A 40 18.07 4.66 -5.64
C SER A 40 18.29 4.79 -7.15
N ASN A 41 19.10 3.92 -7.75
CA ASN A 41 19.37 3.94 -9.18
C ASN A 41 18.23 3.31 -9.99
N ASP A 42 17.70 2.20 -9.50
CA ASP A 42 16.61 1.44 -10.09
C ASP A 42 15.67 1.00 -8.95
N PRO A 43 14.56 1.72 -8.71
CA PRO A 43 13.68 1.47 -7.57
C PRO A 43 12.56 0.48 -7.94
N PRO A 44 12.75 -0.85 -7.76
CA PRO A 44 11.66 -1.79 -7.90
C PRO A 44 10.61 -1.54 -6.82
N PRO A 45 9.36 -1.96 -7.02
CA PRO A 45 8.35 -1.96 -5.96
C PRO A 45 8.86 -2.73 -4.74
N ILE A 46 8.78 -2.11 -3.57
CA ILE A 46 9.10 -2.71 -2.26
C ILE A 46 7.86 -2.69 -1.37
N GLN A 47 7.82 -3.59 -0.39
CA GLN A 47 6.75 -3.60 0.60
C GLN A 47 6.90 -2.41 1.56
N LEU A 48 6.19 -1.30 1.29
CA LEU A 48 6.21 -0.14 2.18
C LEU A 48 5.46 -0.46 3.47
N PHE A 49 6.03 0.00 4.58
CA PHE A 49 5.34 -0.04 5.86
C PHE A 49 4.45 1.19 5.99
N THR A 50 3.14 0.97 6.10
CA THR A 50 2.18 2.03 6.38
C THR A 50 1.75 1.91 7.84
N PRO A 51 2.28 2.76 8.74
CA PRO A 51 1.96 2.63 10.16
C PRO A 51 0.47 2.94 10.39
N TYR A 52 -0.19 2.06 11.14
CA TYR A 52 -1.51 2.36 11.68
C TYR A 52 -1.41 3.43 12.78
N SER A 53 -2.47 4.22 12.95
CA SER A 53 -2.53 5.20 14.03
C SER A 53 -2.39 4.51 15.38
N THR A 54 -1.32 4.82 16.10
CA THR A 54 -1.09 4.29 17.46
C THR A 54 -2.22 4.66 18.41
N ARG A 55 -2.77 5.88 18.28
CA ARG A 55 -3.94 6.33 19.03
C ARG A 55 -5.18 5.52 18.67
N GLY A 56 -5.46 5.33 17.38
CA GLY A 56 -6.60 4.55 16.91
C GLY A 56 -6.55 3.10 17.40
N TYR A 57 -5.36 2.50 17.35
CA TYR A 57 -5.12 1.15 17.86
C TYR A 57 -5.40 1.05 19.37
N HIS A 58 -4.84 1.96 20.19
CA HIS A 58 -5.09 1.97 21.64
C HIS A 58 -6.56 2.18 21.98
N LEU A 59 -7.26 3.08 21.29
CA LEU A 59 -8.69 3.31 21.51
C LEU A 59 -9.50 2.06 21.19
N THR A 60 -9.14 1.32 20.14
CA THR A 60 -9.82 0.07 19.76
C THR A 60 -9.62 -1.01 20.83
N PHE A 61 -8.44 -1.07 21.45
CA PHE A 61 -8.15 -2.01 22.54
C PHE A 61 -8.87 -1.63 23.84
N ALA A 62 -8.90 -0.34 24.18
CA ALA A 62 -9.47 0.16 25.43
C ALA A 62 -11.01 0.25 25.41
N GLU A 63 -11.57 0.72 24.30
CA GLU A 63 -13.03 0.94 24.14
C GLU A 63 -13.73 -0.24 23.46
N GLY A 64 -12.97 -1.23 22.97
CA GLY A 64 -13.46 -2.32 22.15
C GLY A 64 -13.74 -1.90 20.70
N VAL A 65 -14.06 -2.88 19.85
CA VAL A 65 -14.54 -2.61 18.50
C VAL A 65 -15.88 -1.91 18.61
N LYS A 66 -15.98 -0.67 18.11
CA LYS A 66 -17.28 0.00 17.99
C LYS A 66 -18.15 -0.85 17.09
N GLU A 67 -19.19 -1.46 17.65
CA GLU A 67 -20.20 -2.10 16.82
C GLU A 67 -20.75 -1.05 15.85
N MET A 68 -20.77 -1.40 14.57
CA MET A 68 -21.42 -0.60 13.55
C MET A 68 -22.91 -0.57 13.88
N SER A 69 -23.32 0.36 14.73
CA SER A 69 -24.73 0.60 15.01
C SER A 69 -25.41 0.88 13.68
N GLN A 70 -26.58 0.27 13.43
CA GLN A 70 -27.47 0.61 12.32
C GLN A 70 -28.05 2.03 12.48
N LYS A 71 -27.25 3.01 12.92
CA LYS A 71 -27.67 4.40 13.05
C LYS A 71 -28.13 4.86 11.67
N VAL A 72 -29.44 5.02 11.58
CA VAL A 72 -30.25 5.50 10.45
C VAL A 72 -29.95 6.97 10.10
N LYS A 73 -28.79 7.51 10.50
CA LYS A 73 -28.37 8.85 10.10
C LYS A 73 -27.92 8.75 8.65
N THR A 74 -28.82 9.14 7.76
CA THR A 74 -28.56 9.17 6.32
C THR A 74 -27.41 10.13 6.05
N ASN A 75 -26.22 9.57 5.87
CA ASN A 75 -25.07 10.33 5.38
C ASN A 75 -25.24 10.52 3.88
N THR A 76 -25.24 11.76 3.43
CA THR A 76 -25.28 12.05 1.99
C THR A 76 -23.89 11.80 1.42
N VAL A 77 -23.80 10.87 0.46
CA VAL A 77 -22.57 10.58 -0.28
C VAL A 77 -22.69 11.25 -1.64
N PHE A 78 -21.73 12.11 -1.97
CA PHE A 78 -21.62 12.69 -3.31
C PHE A 78 -20.79 11.77 -4.18
N VAL A 79 -21.36 11.33 -5.30
CA VAL A 79 -20.69 10.48 -6.28
C VAL A 79 -20.39 11.31 -7.51
N GLN A 80 -19.14 11.28 -7.95
CA GLN A 80 -18.70 11.93 -9.17
C GLN A 80 -18.29 10.87 -10.19
N VAL A 81 -18.84 10.97 -11.39
CA VAL A 81 -18.38 10.18 -12.54
C VAL A 81 -17.09 10.84 -13.05
N ILE A 82 -16.01 10.06 -13.08
CA ILE A 82 -14.70 10.51 -13.57
C ILE A 82 -14.39 9.68 -14.81
N GLU A 83 -14.26 10.35 -15.96
CA GLU A 83 -13.72 9.71 -17.15
C GLU A 83 -12.20 9.60 -17.02
N ARG A 84 -11.65 8.42 -17.29
CA ARG A 84 -10.22 8.17 -17.23
C ARG A 84 -9.78 7.56 -18.58
N PRO A 85 -8.74 8.10 -19.22
CA PRO A 85 -8.32 7.64 -20.55
C PRO A 85 -7.91 6.16 -20.53
N ALA A 86 -7.93 5.54 -21.71
CA ALA A 86 -7.48 4.17 -21.91
C ALA A 86 -6.04 4.00 -21.39
N ARG A 87 -5.81 3.00 -20.55
CA ARG A 87 -4.55 2.78 -19.83
C ARG A 87 -4.35 1.31 -19.51
N LYS A 88 -3.10 0.92 -19.25
CA LYS A 88 -2.77 -0.43 -18.75
C LYS A 88 -3.10 -0.53 -17.26
N VAL A 89 -3.40 -1.75 -16.81
CA VAL A 89 -3.65 -2.05 -15.40
C VAL A 89 -2.65 -3.08 -14.91
N ILE A 90 -2.04 -2.83 -13.75
CA ILE A 90 -1.35 -3.84 -12.96
C ILE A 90 -2.35 -4.35 -11.94
N LEU A 91 -2.60 -5.66 -11.93
CA LEU A 91 -3.74 -6.24 -11.23
C LEU A 91 -3.31 -7.50 -10.47
N LYS A 92 -3.62 -7.53 -9.17
CA LYS A 92 -3.63 -8.73 -8.33
C LYS A 92 -5.09 -9.18 -8.20
N ARG A 93 -5.39 -10.41 -8.61
CA ARG A 93 -6.75 -10.98 -8.56
C ARG A 93 -6.94 -11.77 -7.27
N GLY A 94 -8.17 -11.75 -6.75
CA GLY A 94 -8.63 -12.79 -5.84
C GLY A 94 -8.89 -14.07 -6.63
N ILE A 95 -9.10 -15.18 -5.92
CA ILE A 95 -9.45 -16.46 -6.55
C ILE A 95 -10.90 -16.80 -6.22
N ASN A 96 -11.27 -16.74 -4.94
CA ASN A 96 -12.63 -17.03 -4.47
C ASN A 96 -13.28 -15.81 -3.81
N ALA A 97 -12.57 -14.69 -3.70
CA ALA A 97 -13.05 -13.49 -3.05
C ALA A 97 -14.27 -12.88 -3.76
N ALA A 98 -15.42 -12.96 -3.08
CA ALA A 98 -16.68 -12.36 -3.52
C ALA A 98 -16.97 -11.01 -2.83
N ASP A 99 -16.10 -10.56 -1.95
CA ASP A 99 -16.16 -9.25 -1.30
C ASP A 99 -14.76 -8.77 -0.87
N TYR A 100 -14.69 -7.54 -0.38
CA TYR A 100 -13.44 -6.91 0.05
C TYR A 100 -12.75 -7.68 1.19
N PHE A 101 -13.50 -8.14 2.19
CA PHE A 101 -12.91 -8.82 3.34
C PHE A 101 -12.34 -10.18 2.95
N LYS A 102 -13.06 -10.94 2.11
CA LYS A 102 -12.55 -12.18 1.53
C LYS A 102 -11.33 -11.96 0.66
N TYR A 103 -11.28 -10.88 -0.10
CA TYR A 103 -10.08 -10.52 -0.85
C TYR A 103 -8.90 -10.25 0.11
N CYS A 104 -9.10 -9.47 1.16
CA CYS A 104 -8.09 -9.21 2.17
C CYS A 104 -7.62 -10.48 2.90
N GLU A 105 -8.50 -11.44 3.16
CA GLU A 105 -8.13 -12.75 3.71
C GLU A 105 -7.23 -13.53 2.74
N GLU A 106 -7.51 -13.49 1.43
CA GLU A 106 -6.75 -14.21 0.41
C GLU A 106 -5.38 -13.58 0.11
N VAL A 107 -5.33 -12.26 -0.08
CA VAL A 107 -4.10 -11.57 -0.53
C VAL A 107 -3.34 -10.85 0.58
N GLY A 108 -3.95 -10.72 1.76
CA GLY A 108 -3.46 -9.93 2.88
C GLY A 108 -3.80 -8.44 2.78
N CYS A 109 -4.00 -7.80 3.94
CA CYS A 109 -4.23 -6.34 4.03
C CYS A 109 -2.99 -5.51 3.66
N GLU A 110 -1.80 -6.11 3.72
CA GLU A 110 -0.53 -5.43 3.48
C GLU A 110 -0.24 -5.18 1.99
N VAL A 111 -1.05 -5.71 1.06
CA VAL A 111 -0.87 -5.53 -0.39
C VAL A 111 -0.80 -4.05 -0.80
N TRP A 112 -1.44 -3.17 -0.04
CA TRP A 112 -1.46 -1.72 -0.28
C TRP A 112 -0.06 -1.10 -0.32
N GLY A 113 0.84 -1.52 0.59
CA GLY A 113 2.20 -1.01 0.66
C GLY A 113 3.02 -1.34 -0.59
N MET A 114 2.78 -2.51 -1.19
CA MET A 114 3.41 -2.92 -2.44
C MET A 114 2.84 -2.18 -3.65
N LEU A 115 1.52 -2.06 -3.75
CA LEU A 115 0.88 -1.36 -4.89
C LEU A 115 1.25 0.12 -4.92
N SER A 116 1.34 0.76 -3.75
CA SER A 116 1.72 2.17 -3.60
C SER A 116 3.20 2.44 -3.90
N SER A 117 4.05 1.41 -3.88
CA SER A 117 5.48 1.56 -4.14
C SER A 117 5.83 1.55 -5.63
N ILE A 118 4.90 1.10 -6.48
CA ILE A 118 5.06 1.09 -7.94
C ILE A 118 5.25 2.51 -8.44
N LYS A 119 6.43 2.78 -8.99
CA LYS A 119 6.77 4.07 -9.59
C LYS A 119 5.96 4.28 -10.87
N GLU A 120 5.61 5.53 -11.16
CA GLU A 120 4.87 5.92 -12.38
C GLU A 120 3.44 5.34 -12.49
N ALA A 121 2.90 4.78 -11.41
CA ALA A 121 1.47 4.52 -11.33
C ALA A 121 0.70 5.84 -11.50
N MET A 122 -0.22 5.90 -12.46
CA MET A 122 -0.94 7.14 -12.80
C MET A 122 -1.81 7.67 -11.66
N TYR A 123 -2.25 6.80 -10.76
CA TYR A 123 -3.20 7.09 -9.69
C TYR A 123 -2.92 6.21 -8.47
N GLU A 124 -3.59 6.51 -7.37
CA GLU A 124 -3.60 5.64 -6.19
C GLU A 124 -4.13 4.24 -6.53
N PRO A 125 -3.64 3.20 -5.84
CA PRO A 125 -4.20 1.86 -5.94
C PRO A 125 -5.70 1.87 -5.61
N ILE A 126 -6.47 1.03 -6.29
CA ILE A 126 -7.91 0.89 -6.05
C ILE A 126 -8.29 -0.58 -5.95
N GLY A 127 -9.29 -0.86 -5.11
CA GLY A 127 -10.09 -2.06 -5.24
C GLY A 127 -11.11 -1.85 -6.36
N MET A 128 -11.30 -2.85 -7.22
CA MET A 128 -12.32 -2.78 -8.27
C MET A 128 -12.91 -4.15 -8.57
N TRP A 129 -14.18 -4.15 -8.95
CA TRP A 129 -14.83 -5.30 -9.57
C TRP A 129 -14.45 -5.32 -11.05
N LEU A 130 -13.95 -6.48 -11.52
CA LEU A 130 -13.67 -6.65 -12.94
C LEU A 130 -14.97 -6.90 -13.70
N PRO A 131 -15.13 -6.32 -14.91
CA PRO A 131 -16.19 -6.73 -15.81
C PRO A 131 -16.11 -8.24 -16.08
N LYS A 132 -17.26 -8.90 -16.28
CA LYS A 132 -17.33 -10.35 -16.55
C LYS A 132 -16.41 -10.80 -17.69
N SER A 133 -16.22 -9.96 -18.70
CA SER A 133 -15.33 -10.22 -19.85
C SER A 133 -13.83 -10.20 -19.52
N MET A 134 -13.45 -9.70 -18.35
CA MET A 134 -12.05 -9.59 -17.89
C MET A 134 -11.72 -10.54 -16.73
N ILE A 135 -12.70 -11.36 -16.31
CA ILE A 135 -12.52 -12.42 -15.32
C ILE A 135 -12.10 -13.68 -16.07
N ASN A 136 -10.87 -14.15 -15.81
CA ASN A 136 -10.35 -15.36 -16.43
C ASN A 136 -10.86 -16.59 -15.66
N SER A 137 -10.95 -17.73 -16.34
CA SER A 137 -11.29 -18.99 -15.67
C SER A 137 -10.26 -19.33 -14.59
N GLY A 138 -10.74 -19.66 -13.38
CA GLY A 138 -9.88 -19.96 -12.23
C GLY A 138 -9.36 -18.74 -11.47
N THR A 139 -9.92 -17.56 -11.73
CA THR A 139 -9.72 -16.31 -10.98
C THR A 139 -11.05 -15.61 -10.75
#